data_AF-A0A9E7K2J0-F1
#
_entry.id   AF-A0A9E7K2J0-F1
#
_cell.length_a   1.000
_cell.length_b   1.000
_cell.length_c   1.000
_cell.angle_alpha   90.00
_cell.angle_beta   90.00
_cell.angle_gamma   90.00
#
_symmetry.space_group_name_H-M   'P 1'
#
loop_
_entity.id
_entity.type
_entity.pdbx_description
1 polymer ?
#
loop_
_entity_poly.entity_id
_entity_poly.type
_entity_poly.pdbx_seq_one_letter_code
_entity_poly.pdbx_strand_id
1 'polypeptide(L)'
;MEPEFYVLMEDASPCIFGPLEKQRWSYACAKQLIERLIYAEGAENGLEFTIVRPFNWIGPRMDFIPGIDGPSEGVPRVLACFSNENPARANGQIFNVGNPNNEVTVKQLAEIMTRVYSKVSGEPPLGVPTIDVSSKEFYGEGYDDSDKRIPDMTIINKQLGWNPKISLWDLLDSTLTYQHRTYAEAIRRAMAKPVASS
;
A
#
# COMPACT_ATOMS: atom_id res chain seq x y z
N MET A 1 -15.02 10.77 8.78
CA MET A 1 -14.83 10.00 10.04
C MET A 1 -14.42 10.93 11.17
N GLU A 2 -14.77 10.67 12.43
CA GLU A 2 -14.34 11.53 13.56
C GLU A 2 -12.81 11.46 13.76
N PRO A 3 -12.13 12.58 14.11
CA PRO A 3 -10.66 12.62 14.17
C PRO A 3 -10.02 11.59 15.10
N GLU A 4 -10.73 11.16 16.13
CA GLU A 4 -10.31 10.11 17.08
C GLU A 4 -10.11 8.73 16.45
N PHE A 5 -10.72 8.46 15.30
CA PHE A 5 -10.58 7.17 14.59
C PHE A 5 -9.51 7.17 13.49
N TYR A 6 -8.74 8.25 13.35
CA TYR A 6 -7.66 8.32 12.35
C TYR A 6 -6.46 7.47 12.71
N VAL A 7 -6.17 7.34 14.00
CA VAL A 7 -5.12 6.44 14.52
C VAL A 7 -5.73 5.06 14.70
N LEU A 8 -5.18 4.07 14.00
CA LEU A 8 -5.63 2.70 14.06
C LEU A 8 -4.81 1.94 15.11
N MET A 9 -5.40 1.72 16.27
CA MET A 9 -4.89 0.86 17.33
C MET A 9 -5.35 -0.58 17.10
N GLU A 10 -4.45 -1.55 17.25
CA GLU A 10 -4.73 -2.96 16.91
C GLU A 10 -5.81 -3.58 17.80
N ASP A 11 -5.89 -3.17 19.05
CA ASP A 11 -6.71 -3.75 20.13
C ASP A 11 -7.96 -2.92 20.47
N ALA A 12 -7.95 -1.62 20.21
CA ALA A 12 -9.00 -0.70 20.63
C ALA A 12 -9.83 -0.11 19.48
N SER A 13 -9.27 0.03 18.28
CA SER A 13 -9.99 0.73 17.21
C SER A 13 -11.19 -0.06 16.72
N PRO A 14 -12.37 0.58 16.56
CA PRO A 14 -13.53 -0.09 16.01
C PRO A 14 -13.29 -0.46 14.54
N CYS A 15 -13.88 -1.57 14.12
CA CYS A 15 -13.85 -1.97 12.72
C CYS A 15 -15.06 -1.38 11.99
N ILE A 16 -14.83 -0.31 11.23
CA ILE A 16 -15.88 0.45 10.54
C ILE A 16 -15.81 0.16 9.04
N PHE A 17 -16.94 -0.26 8.47
CA PHE A 17 -17.10 -0.50 7.03
C PHE A 17 -18.27 0.31 6.48
N GLY A 18 -18.26 0.54 5.16
CA GLY A 18 -19.41 1.08 4.43
C GLY A 18 -20.57 0.07 4.32
N PRO A 19 -21.72 0.49 3.78
CA PRO A 19 -22.90 -0.36 3.61
C PRO A 19 -22.65 -1.51 2.62
N LEU A 20 -23.51 -2.53 2.62
CA LEU A 20 -23.34 -3.77 1.82
C LEU A 20 -23.13 -3.55 0.32
N GLU A 21 -23.73 -2.50 -0.25
CA GLU A 21 -23.55 -2.14 -1.67
C GLU A 21 -22.11 -1.69 -2.01
N LYS A 22 -21.31 -1.29 -1.01
CA LYS A 22 -19.91 -0.90 -1.18
C LYS A 22 -19.01 -2.12 -1.17
N GLN A 23 -19.00 -2.83 -2.30
CA GLN A 23 -18.31 -4.11 -2.47
C GLN A 23 -16.81 -4.06 -2.22
N ARG A 24 -16.16 -2.89 -2.26
CA ARG A 24 -14.73 -2.77 -1.91
C ARG A 24 -14.43 -3.28 -0.49
N TRP A 25 -15.38 -3.16 0.45
CA TRP A 25 -15.22 -3.65 1.81
C TRP A 25 -15.26 -5.18 1.94
N SER A 26 -15.59 -5.92 0.86
CA SER A 26 -15.51 -7.39 0.85
C SER A 26 -14.12 -7.89 1.24
N TYR A 27 -13.07 -7.25 0.73
CA TYR A 27 -11.69 -7.57 1.09
C TYR A 27 -11.42 -7.35 2.58
N ALA A 28 -11.79 -6.17 3.10
CA ALA A 28 -11.56 -5.82 4.50
C ALA A 28 -12.36 -6.72 5.45
N CYS A 29 -13.61 -7.03 5.12
CA CYS A 29 -14.47 -7.92 5.88
C CYS A 29 -13.91 -9.35 5.91
N ALA A 30 -13.49 -9.89 4.76
CA ALA A 30 -12.86 -11.21 4.70
C ALA A 30 -11.55 -11.28 5.51
N LYS A 31 -10.72 -10.23 5.43
CA LYS A 31 -9.48 -10.12 6.22
C LYS A 31 -9.76 -10.01 7.72
N GLN A 32 -10.76 -9.24 8.12
CA GLN A 32 -11.15 -9.16 9.52
C GLN A 32 -11.64 -10.51 10.05
N LEU A 33 -12.43 -11.25 9.28
CA LEU A 33 -12.95 -12.55 9.68
C LEU A 33 -11.82 -13.57 9.91
N ILE A 34 -10.84 -13.63 9.01
CA ILE A 34 -9.70 -14.55 9.17
C ILE A 34 -8.81 -14.17 10.35
N GLU A 35 -8.63 -12.87 10.65
CA GLU A 35 -7.91 -12.45 11.85
C GLU A 35 -8.61 -12.90 13.14
N ARG A 36 -9.94 -12.79 13.19
CA ARG A 36 -10.74 -13.29 14.33
C ARG A 36 -10.63 -14.80 14.49
N LEU A 37 -10.64 -15.54 13.39
CA LEU A 37 -10.49 -16.99 13.41
C LEU A 37 -9.11 -17.40 13.95
N ILE A 38 -8.04 -16.78 13.46
CA ILE A 38 -6.67 -17.03 13.93
C ILE A 38 -6.57 -16.70 15.44
N TYR A 39 -7.15 -15.59 15.86
CA TYR A 39 -7.15 -15.20 17.27
C TYR A 39 -7.91 -16.21 18.14
N ALA A 40 -9.08 -16.68 17.69
CA ALA A 40 -9.85 -17.72 18.37
C ALA A 40 -9.07 -19.03 18.47
N GLU A 41 -8.38 -19.44 17.40
CA GLU A 41 -7.52 -20.63 17.40
C GLU A 41 -6.35 -20.52 18.40
N GLY A 42 -5.76 -19.34 18.53
CA GLY A 42 -4.76 -19.08 19.57
C GLY A 42 -5.32 -19.24 20.98
N ALA A 43 -6.57 -18.79 21.21
CA ALA A 43 -7.21 -18.84 22.51
C ALA A 43 -7.74 -20.25 22.88
N GLU A 44 -8.33 -20.97 21.92
CA GLU A 44 -9.01 -22.24 22.16
C GLU A 44 -8.04 -23.44 22.07
N ASN A 45 -7.11 -23.41 21.12
CA ASN A 45 -6.25 -24.55 20.80
C ASN A 45 -4.74 -24.26 20.98
N GLY A 46 -4.38 -23.06 21.40
CA GLY A 46 -2.98 -22.69 21.68
C GLY A 46 -2.14 -22.48 20.43
N LEU A 47 -2.76 -22.09 19.31
CA LEU A 47 -2.03 -21.73 18.09
C LEU A 47 -1.07 -20.56 18.36
N GLU A 48 0.22 -20.78 18.12
CA GLU A 48 1.20 -19.70 18.07
C GLU A 48 1.06 -18.95 16.74
N PHE A 49 0.70 -17.67 16.79
CA PHE A 49 0.49 -16.87 15.59
C PHE A 49 1.05 -15.45 15.73
N THR A 50 1.28 -14.79 14.59
CA THR A 50 1.48 -13.35 14.51
C THR A 50 0.69 -12.83 13.32
N ILE A 51 -0.08 -11.75 13.49
CA ILE A 51 -0.79 -11.09 12.40
C ILE A 51 -0.06 -9.80 12.05
N VAL A 52 0.14 -9.56 10.77
CA VAL A 52 0.78 -8.35 10.25
C VAL A 52 -0.21 -7.54 9.43
N ARG A 53 -0.40 -6.28 9.79
CA ARG A 53 -1.21 -5.29 9.07
C ARG A 53 -0.28 -4.29 8.37
N PRO A 54 0.02 -4.47 7.07
CA PRO A 54 0.90 -3.56 6.34
C PRO A 54 0.17 -2.25 6.01
N PHE A 55 0.81 -1.12 6.29
CA PHE A 55 0.32 0.21 5.94
C PHE A 55 1.16 0.75 4.78
N ASN A 56 0.61 0.64 3.57
CA ASN A 56 1.16 1.21 2.33
C ASN A 56 2.67 0.99 2.17
N TRP A 57 3.12 -0.26 2.24
CA TRP A 57 4.51 -0.58 1.94
C TRP A 57 4.79 -0.24 0.48
N ILE A 58 5.94 0.40 0.21
CA ILE A 58 6.38 0.82 -1.12
C ILE A 58 7.78 0.24 -1.35
N GLY A 59 8.08 -0.24 -2.57
CA GLY A 59 9.42 -0.72 -2.88
C GLY A 59 9.60 -1.33 -4.28
N PRO A 60 10.82 -1.75 -4.64
CA PRO A 60 11.11 -2.47 -5.87
C PRO A 60 10.30 -3.78 -6.00
N ARG A 61 9.95 -4.16 -7.24
CA ARG A 61 9.13 -5.34 -7.58
C ARG A 61 7.71 -5.33 -7.02
N MET A 62 7.22 -4.16 -6.60
CA MET A 62 5.82 -3.97 -6.26
C MET A 62 4.97 -4.13 -7.53
N ASP A 63 4.06 -5.09 -7.50
CA ASP A 63 3.09 -5.35 -8.57
C ASP A 63 3.72 -5.62 -9.94
N PHE A 64 3.20 -4.92 -10.96
CA PHE A 64 3.53 -5.03 -12.36
C PHE A 64 3.22 -3.70 -13.06
N ILE A 65 3.86 -3.47 -14.18
CA ILE A 65 3.57 -2.42 -15.17
C ILE A 65 2.67 -3.05 -16.25
N PRO A 66 1.41 -2.58 -16.41
CA PRO A 66 0.50 -3.11 -17.41
C PRO A 66 1.09 -3.09 -18.82
N GLY A 67 0.97 -4.22 -19.53
CA GLY A 67 1.49 -4.38 -20.89
C GLY A 67 3.01 -4.60 -20.99
N ILE A 68 3.74 -4.64 -19.87
CA ILE A 68 5.17 -5.00 -19.84
C ILE A 68 5.39 -6.33 -19.11
N ASP A 69 5.08 -6.39 -17.81
CA ASP A 69 5.27 -7.59 -16.97
C ASP A 69 3.99 -8.02 -16.23
N GLY A 70 2.85 -7.45 -16.61
CA GLY A 70 1.52 -7.92 -16.23
C GLY A 70 0.47 -7.70 -17.32
N PRO A 71 -0.78 -8.12 -17.08
CA PRO A 71 -1.86 -7.98 -18.05
C PRO A 71 -2.07 -6.52 -18.46
N SER A 72 -2.48 -6.29 -19.70
CA SER A 72 -2.77 -4.94 -20.22
C SER A 72 -3.95 -4.29 -19.49
N GLU A 73 -4.84 -5.10 -18.92
CA GLU A 73 -5.97 -4.69 -18.10
C GLU A 73 -5.74 -5.19 -16.66
N GLY A 74 -5.66 -4.25 -15.72
CA GLY A 74 -5.46 -4.57 -14.31
C GLY A 74 -4.98 -3.36 -13.52
N VAL A 75 -5.42 -3.25 -12.28
CA VAL A 75 -4.92 -2.26 -11.32
C VAL A 75 -3.85 -2.94 -10.46
N PRO A 76 -2.59 -2.48 -10.47
CA PRO A 76 -1.55 -2.93 -9.55
C PRO A 76 -2.05 -2.94 -8.09
N ARG A 77 -1.77 -3.99 -7.31
CA ARG A 77 -2.19 -4.14 -5.90
C ARG A 77 -1.05 -4.46 -4.94
N VAL A 78 -0.67 -3.46 -4.15
CA VAL A 78 0.36 -3.51 -3.11
C VAL A 78 0.41 -4.82 -2.33
N LEU A 79 1.54 -5.55 -2.47
CA LEU A 79 2.03 -6.48 -1.46
C LEU A 79 3.56 -6.43 -1.42
N ALA A 80 4.13 -6.27 -0.24
CA ALA A 80 5.56 -6.45 0.00
C ALA A 80 5.78 -7.49 1.11
N CYS A 81 6.91 -8.18 1.06
CA CYS A 81 7.24 -9.30 1.95
C CYS A 81 7.71 -8.81 3.34
N PHE A 82 7.19 -9.43 4.39
CA PHE A 82 7.71 -9.33 5.76
C PHE A 82 8.46 -10.62 6.11
N SER A 83 9.58 -10.52 6.82
CA SER A 83 10.21 -11.66 7.48
C SER A 83 10.40 -11.30 8.95
N ASN A 84 10.03 -12.21 9.84
CA ASN A 84 10.14 -12.02 11.29
C ASN A 84 11.33 -12.83 11.83
N GLU A 85 12.23 -12.17 12.57
CA GLU A 85 13.45 -12.76 13.13
C GLU A 85 13.32 -13.10 14.64
N ASN A 86 12.16 -12.87 15.29
CA ASN A 86 12.01 -13.12 16.73
C ASN A 86 10.59 -13.63 17.14
N PRO A 87 10.31 -14.95 17.02
CA PRO A 87 8.98 -15.52 17.27
C PRO A 87 8.50 -15.36 18.73
N ALA A 88 9.40 -15.45 19.72
CA ALA A 88 9.03 -15.39 21.14
C ALA A 88 8.40 -14.06 21.58
N ARG A 89 8.71 -12.96 20.89
CA ARG A 89 8.13 -11.62 21.16
C ARG A 89 6.96 -11.26 20.25
N ALA A 90 6.67 -12.11 19.28
CA ALA A 90 5.67 -11.89 18.24
C ALA A 90 4.44 -12.80 18.37
N ASN A 91 4.58 -13.94 19.05
CA ASN A 91 3.47 -14.88 19.27
C ASN A 91 2.30 -14.21 20.02
N GLY A 92 1.10 -14.38 19.49
CA GLY A 92 -0.15 -13.78 19.96
C GLY A 92 -0.32 -12.29 19.65
N GLN A 93 0.63 -11.66 18.95
CA GLN A 93 0.58 -10.23 18.65
C GLN A 93 -0.01 -9.94 17.26
N ILE A 94 -0.67 -8.79 17.17
CA ILE A 94 -1.05 -8.13 15.91
C ILE A 94 -0.17 -6.89 15.79
N PHE A 95 0.47 -6.70 14.64
CA PHE A 95 1.34 -5.56 14.41
C PHE A 95 0.87 -4.72 13.23
N ASN A 96 0.60 -3.44 13.49
CA ASN A 96 0.65 -2.42 12.46
C ASN A 96 2.11 -2.21 12.04
N VAL A 97 2.34 -2.18 10.74
CA VAL A 97 3.67 -1.92 10.19
C VAL A 97 3.55 -0.86 9.12
N GLY A 98 4.03 0.34 9.42
CA GLY A 98 4.02 1.47 8.50
C GLY A 98 4.96 2.56 8.94
N ASN A 99 4.87 3.71 8.28
CA ASN A 99 5.56 4.91 8.71
C ASN A 99 4.57 6.08 8.90
N PRO A 100 4.18 6.41 10.14
CA PRO A 100 3.23 7.49 10.39
C PRO A 100 3.79 8.87 9.99
N ASN A 101 5.11 9.02 9.88
CA ASN A 101 5.76 10.27 9.47
C ASN A 101 5.75 10.49 7.95
N ASN A 102 5.37 9.47 7.16
CA ASN A 102 5.28 9.54 5.71
C ASN A 102 3.84 9.79 5.22
N GLU A 103 2.99 10.38 6.05
CA GLU A 103 1.60 10.71 5.71
C GLU A 103 1.55 11.78 4.60
N VAL A 104 0.87 11.46 3.49
CA VAL A 104 0.59 12.37 2.39
C VAL A 104 -0.76 12.03 1.76
N THR A 105 -1.41 13.02 1.15
CA THR A 105 -2.55 12.77 0.24
C THR A 105 -2.08 12.12 -1.06
N VAL A 106 -2.98 11.47 -1.80
CA VAL A 106 -2.68 10.90 -3.13
C VAL A 106 -2.16 11.98 -4.09
N LYS A 107 -2.69 13.19 -4.00
CA LYS A 107 -2.23 14.34 -4.81
C LYS A 107 -0.79 14.72 -4.47
N GLN A 108 -0.46 14.87 -3.18
CA GLN A 108 0.91 15.14 -2.74
C GLN A 108 1.87 14.01 -3.14
N LEU A 109 1.43 12.75 -3.05
CA LEU A 109 2.22 11.61 -3.51
C LEU A 109 2.55 11.73 -5.01
N ALA A 110 1.56 12.03 -5.85
CA ALA A 110 1.77 12.24 -7.28
C ALA A 110 2.74 13.40 -7.57
N GLU A 111 2.61 14.52 -6.86
CA GLU A 111 3.51 15.67 -6.97
C GLU A 111 4.96 15.32 -6.55
N ILE A 112 5.14 14.53 -5.48
CA ILE A 112 6.47 14.08 -5.05
C ILE A 112 7.04 13.09 -6.08
N MET A 113 6.25 12.11 -6.52
CA MET A 113 6.69 11.10 -7.50
C MET A 113 7.14 11.74 -8.80
N THR A 114 6.42 12.74 -9.31
CA THR A 114 6.80 13.45 -10.56
C THR A 114 8.10 14.23 -10.42
N ARG A 115 8.32 14.89 -9.28
CA ARG A 115 9.60 15.57 -8.97
C ARG A 115 10.76 14.59 -8.85
N VAL A 116 10.58 13.51 -8.10
CA VAL A 116 11.60 12.47 -7.94
C VAL A 116 11.88 11.80 -9.29
N TYR A 117 10.85 11.51 -10.07
CA TYR A 117 11.03 10.88 -11.37
C TYR A 117 11.77 11.78 -12.36
N SER A 118 11.50 13.09 -12.36
CA SER A 118 12.27 14.06 -13.16
C SER A 118 13.77 14.06 -12.79
N LYS A 119 14.09 13.98 -11.49
CA LYS A 119 15.48 13.80 -11.02
C LYS A 119 16.07 12.47 -11.50
N VAL A 120 15.33 11.37 -11.41
CA VAL A 120 15.79 10.01 -11.73
C VAL A 120 15.99 9.82 -13.24
N SER A 121 15.08 10.33 -14.06
CA SER A 121 15.10 10.16 -15.51
C SER A 121 15.98 11.18 -16.23
N GLY A 122 16.22 12.35 -15.61
CA GLY A 122 16.87 13.50 -16.25
C GLY A 122 15.94 14.29 -17.18
N GLU A 123 14.67 13.89 -17.30
CA GLU A 123 13.66 14.56 -18.13
C GLU A 123 12.97 15.69 -17.34
N PRO A 124 12.61 16.80 -18.00
CA PRO A 124 11.86 17.87 -17.34
C PRO A 124 10.46 17.39 -16.93
N PRO A 125 9.88 17.98 -15.86
CA PRO A 125 8.50 17.66 -15.48
C PRO A 125 7.52 18.07 -16.57
N LEU A 126 6.42 17.32 -16.68
CA LEU A 126 5.32 17.64 -17.59
C LEU A 126 4.65 18.96 -17.19
N GLY A 127 4.17 19.72 -18.18
CA GLY A 127 3.44 20.97 -17.92
C GLY A 127 2.14 20.76 -17.14
N VAL A 128 1.47 19.63 -17.34
CA VAL A 128 0.32 19.17 -16.54
C VAL A 128 0.60 17.73 -16.11
N PRO A 129 1.12 17.52 -14.88
CA PRO A 129 1.57 16.20 -14.44
C PRO A 129 0.46 15.30 -13.88
N THR A 130 -0.73 15.85 -13.60
CA THR A 130 -1.85 15.13 -12.98
C THR A 130 -3.18 15.54 -13.59
N ILE A 131 -4.13 14.61 -13.65
CA ILE A 131 -5.53 14.85 -14.02
C ILE A 131 -6.44 14.24 -12.96
N ASP A 132 -7.57 14.88 -12.70
CA ASP A 132 -8.57 14.33 -11.79
C ASP A 132 -9.50 13.39 -12.57
N VAL A 133 -9.78 12.22 -11.99
CA VAL A 133 -10.69 11.20 -12.53
C VAL A 133 -11.67 10.79 -11.44
N SER A 134 -12.93 10.56 -11.81
CA SER A 134 -13.92 10.12 -10.83
C SER A 134 -13.63 8.69 -10.36
N SER A 135 -13.92 8.39 -9.10
CA SER A 135 -13.76 7.03 -8.56
C SER A 135 -14.61 6.00 -9.31
N LYS A 136 -15.80 6.39 -9.79
CA LYS A 136 -16.66 5.55 -10.63
C LYS A 136 -16.02 5.22 -11.98
N GLU A 137 -15.33 6.17 -12.59
CA GLU A 137 -14.63 5.94 -13.85
C GLU A 137 -13.38 5.08 -13.66
N PHE A 138 -12.61 5.32 -12.59
CA PHE A 138 -11.35 4.61 -12.36
C PHE A 138 -11.53 3.22 -11.72
N TYR A 139 -12.39 3.10 -10.70
CA TYR A 139 -12.58 1.88 -9.91
C TYR A 139 -13.93 1.18 -10.17
N GLY A 140 -14.88 1.83 -10.84
CA GLY A 140 -16.21 1.30 -11.08
C GLY A 140 -17.22 1.57 -9.95
N GLU A 141 -18.39 0.97 -10.09
CA GLU A 141 -19.47 1.04 -9.10
C GLU A 141 -19.10 0.34 -7.79
N GLY A 142 -19.64 0.83 -6.67
CA GLY A 142 -19.42 0.23 -5.35
C GLY A 142 -18.05 0.48 -4.72
N TYR A 143 -17.23 1.38 -5.30
CA TYR A 143 -16.03 1.90 -4.66
C TYR A 143 -16.36 2.78 -3.45
N ASP A 144 -15.50 2.72 -2.45
CA ASP A 144 -15.55 3.51 -1.21
C ASP A 144 -14.12 3.62 -0.66
N ASP A 145 -13.76 4.63 0.13
CA ASP A 145 -12.42 4.68 0.73
C ASP A 145 -12.39 5.18 2.16
N SER A 146 -11.34 4.79 2.88
CA SER A 146 -11.07 5.34 4.20
C SER A 146 -10.38 6.69 4.03
N ASP A 147 -10.92 7.71 4.67
CA ASP A 147 -10.42 9.08 4.59
C ASP A 147 -8.94 9.20 5.02
N LYS A 148 -8.58 8.52 6.13
CA LYS A 148 -7.28 8.65 6.78
C LYS A 148 -6.93 7.37 7.54
N ARG A 149 -5.68 6.91 7.46
CA ARG A 149 -5.19 5.71 8.16
C ARG A 149 -3.78 5.96 8.67
N ILE A 150 -3.65 6.21 9.97
CA ILE A 150 -2.34 6.34 10.63
C ILE A 150 -2.13 5.07 11.47
N PRO A 151 -1.05 4.31 11.25
CA PRO A 151 -0.74 3.16 12.11
C PRO A 151 -0.34 3.64 13.50
N ASP A 152 -0.97 3.13 14.55
CA ASP A 152 -0.35 3.19 15.88
C ASP A 152 0.88 2.29 15.87
N MET A 153 1.97 2.78 16.46
CA MET A 153 3.27 2.11 16.44
C MET A 153 3.69 1.58 17.81
N THR A 154 2.81 1.65 18.82
CA THR A 154 3.15 1.39 20.21
C THR A 154 3.51 -0.08 20.43
N ILE A 155 2.69 -1.00 19.91
CA ILE A 155 2.87 -2.45 20.11
C ILE A 155 4.15 -2.93 19.43
N ILE A 156 4.34 -2.60 18.14
CA ILE A 156 5.54 -3.02 17.39
C ILE A 156 6.83 -2.42 17.96
N ASN A 157 6.79 -1.18 18.45
CA ASN A 157 7.93 -0.57 19.14
C ASN A 157 8.28 -1.28 20.44
N LYS A 158 7.27 -1.53 21.29
CA LYS A 158 7.46 -2.20 22.57
C LYS A 158 7.98 -3.62 22.40
N GLN A 159 7.45 -4.36 21.42
CA GLN A 159 7.76 -5.78 21.24
C GLN A 159 9.02 -6.01 20.42
N LEU A 160 9.27 -5.23 19.37
CA LEU A 160 10.36 -5.49 18.42
C LEU A 160 11.42 -4.38 18.40
N GLY A 161 11.21 -3.26 19.08
CA GLY A 161 12.11 -2.09 19.00
C GLY A 161 12.16 -1.47 17.60
N TRP A 162 11.16 -1.79 16.76
CA TRP A 162 11.18 -1.44 15.35
C TRP A 162 10.61 -0.06 15.12
N ASN A 163 11.39 0.79 14.43
CA ASN A 163 10.96 2.08 13.93
C ASN A 163 11.34 2.24 12.46
N PRO A 164 10.46 2.84 11.63
CA PRO A 164 10.77 3.15 10.25
C PRO A 164 11.81 4.28 10.19
N LYS A 165 12.87 4.07 9.42
CA LYS A 165 13.99 5.03 9.30
C LYS A 165 14.05 5.75 7.96
N ILE A 166 13.32 5.25 6.96
CA ILE A 166 13.40 5.72 5.58
C ILE A 166 12.31 6.76 5.33
N SER A 167 12.73 7.95 4.89
CA SER A 167 11.79 9.01 4.50
C SER A 167 11.02 8.63 3.24
N LEU A 168 9.84 9.22 3.03
CA LEU A 168 9.07 8.98 1.81
C LEU A 168 9.88 9.35 0.55
N TRP A 169 10.65 10.43 0.62
CA TRP A 169 11.49 10.87 -0.49
C TRP A 169 12.55 9.84 -0.86
N ASP A 170 13.34 9.38 0.12
CA ASP A 170 14.41 8.40 -0.13
C ASP A 170 13.84 7.06 -0.62
N LEU A 171 12.68 6.67 -0.09
CA LEU A 171 11.95 5.47 -0.52
C LEU A 171 11.52 5.56 -1.98
N LEU A 172 10.94 6.69 -2.38
CA LEU A 172 10.53 6.95 -3.76
C LEU A 172 11.73 7.07 -4.70
N ASP A 173 12.82 7.72 -4.28
CA ASP A 173 14.05 7.85 -5.07
C ASP A 173 14.64 6.47 -5.39
N SER A 174 14.78 5.61 -4.38
CA SER A 174 15.24 4.23 -4.57
C SER A 174 14.28 3.40 -5.45
N THR A 175 12.97 3.53 -5.22
CA THR A 175 11.96 2.74 -5.94
C THR A 175 11.87 3.18 -7.41
N LEU A 176 11.79 4.48 -7.66
CA LEU A 176 11.69 5.03 -9.02
C LEU A 176 13.00 4.84 -9.80
N THR A 177 14.15 4.86 -9.14
CA THR A 177 15.44 4.48 -9.76
C THR A 177 15.41 3.05 -10.25
N TYR A 178 14.91 2.11 -9.43
CA TYR A 178 14.72 0.72 -9.87
C TYR A 178 13.74 0.65 -11.06
N GLN A 179 12.57 1.28 -10.93
CA GLN A 179 11.55 1.28 -11.98
C GLN A 179 12.08 1.83 -13.31
N HIS A 180 12.79 2.96 -13.28
CA HIS A 180 13.38 3.56 -14.47
C HIS A 180 14.41 2.63 -15.12
N ARG A 181 15.33 2.05 -14.34
CA ARG A 181 16.34 1.12 -14.85
C ARG A 181 15.73 -0.15 -15.45
N THR A 182 14.68 -0.67 -14.83
CA THR A 182 14.05 -1.93 -15.25
C THR A 182 13.15 -1.76 -16.47
N TYR A 183 12.35 -0.68 -16.53
CA TYR A 183 11.24 -0.59 -17.49
C TYR A 183 11.42 0.48 -18.57
N ALA A 184 12.27 1.49 -18.39
CA ALA A 184 12.27 2.66 -19.29
C ALA A 184 12.62 2.31 -20.76
N GLU A 185 13.50 1.33 -20.99
CA GLU A 185 13.81 0.89 -22.36
C GLU A 185 12.68 0.03 -22.95
N ALA A 186 12.11 -0.89 -22.15
CA ALA A 186 10.99 -1.72 -22.58
C ALA A 186 9.78 -0.87 -22.97
N ILE A 187 9.45 0.14 -22.17
CA ILE A 187 8.36 1.10 -22.44
C ILE A 187 8.66 1.89 -23.72
N ARG A 188 9.88 2.43 -23.89
CA ARG A 188 10.27 3.15 -25.12
C ARG A 188 10.10 2.29 -26.37
N ARG A 189 10.50 1.01 -26.31
CA ARG A 189 10.33 0.06 -27.42
C ARG A 189 8.85 -0.26 -27.68
N ALA A 190 8.03 -0.40 -26.64
CA ALA A 190 6.60 -0.65 -26.78
C ALA A 190 5.88 0.54 -27.43
N MET A 191 6.22 1.77 -27.01
CA MET A 191 5.64 3.01 -27.58
C MET A 191 6.10 3.29 -29.02
N ALA A 192 7.30 2.83 -29.40
CA ALA A 192 7.83 3.01 -30.76
C ALA A 192 7.21 2.04 -31.79
N LYS A 193 6.50 0.99 -31.36
CA LYS A 193 5.77 0.12 -32.29
C LYS A 193 4.56 0.88 -32.85
N PRO A 194 4.39 0.95 -34.18
CA PRO A 194 3.19 1.52 -34.76
C PRO A 194 1.99 0.72 -34.25
N VAL A 195 0.93 1.40 -33.81
CA VAL A 195 -0.37 0.77 -33.63
C VAL A 195 -0.75 0.21 -35.00
N ALA A 196 -0.77 -1.11 -35.13
CA ALA A 196 -1.24 -1.75 -36.35
C ALA A 196 -2.69 -1.30 -36.56
N SER A 197 -2.91 -0.47 -37.58
CA SER A 197 -4.23 -0.03 -38.01
C SER A 197 -5.10 -1.26 -38.27
N SER A 198 -6.12 -1.46 -37.43
CA SER A 198 -7.23 -2.38 -37.66
C SER A 198 -8.43 -1.58 -38.14
#